data_AF-A0A9P3UKX8-F1
#
_entry.id   AF-A0A9P3UKX8-F1
#
_cell.length_a   1.000
_cell.length_b   1.000
_cell.length_c   1.000
_cell.angle_alpha   90.00
_cell.angle_beta   90.00
_cell.angle_gamma   90.00
#
_symmetry.space_group_name_H-M   'P 1'
#
loop_
_entity.id
_entity.type
_entity.pdbx_description
1 polymer ?
#
loop_
_entity_poly.entity_id
_entity_poly.type
_entity_poly.pdbx_seq_one_letter_code
_entity_poly.pdbx_strand_id
1 'polypeptide(L)'
;MASHIIDDGALTILERFRALALSEGLKKKSKQYKDRRREFIIGAVTTGFRAVFGGNVHSLPAWKDLCRAVGVEGADAFTGITQCRDSLLGKFVNIVDLVDAGTAGAVMKTGVFTSSKALGKYIRKTKKMFPREEAKANPLLRQFLIKINE
;
A
#
# COMPACT_ATOMS: atom_id res chain seq x y z
N MET A 1 8.77 21.54 -1.31
CA MET A 1 7.49 21.15 -1.92
C MET A 1 7.71 19.87 -2.70
N ALA A 2 6.94 18.83 -2.44
CA ALA A 2 6.84 17.66 -3.31
C ALA A 2 5.36 17.30 -3.34
N SER A 3 4.66 17.94 -4.27
CA SER A 3 3.28 17.62 -4.61
C SER A 3 3.33 16.28 -5.34
N HIS A 4 2.97 15.19 -4.65
CA HIS A 4 2.67 13.93 -5.33
C HIS A 4 1.21 14.02 -5.76
N ILE A 5 1.02 14.63 -6.93
CA ILE A 5 -0.24 14.61 -7.65
C ILE A 5 -0.43 13.18 -8.13
N ILE A 6 -1.38 12.47 -7.52
CA ILE A 6 -2.06 11.37 -8.19
C ILE A 6 -3.19 12.04 -8.96
N ASP A 7 -2.96 12.15 -10.26
CA ASP A 7 -3.92 12.53 -11.28
C ASP A 7 -4.91 11.36 -11.42
N ASP A 8 -6.01 11.39 -10.63
CA ASP A 8 -7.33 10.75 -10.84
C ASP A 8 -8.18 10.93 -9.56
N GLY A 9 -8.74 12.12 -9.33
CA GLY A 9 -9.91 12.47 -8.47
C GLY A 9 -10.09 11.97 -7.01
N ALA A 10 -9.43 10.89 -6.57
CA ALA A 10 -9.65 10.22 -5.30
C ALA A 10 -8.61 10.64 -4.26
N LEU A 11 -9.08 11.04 -3.08
CA LEU A 11 -8.21 11.38 -1.95
C LEU A 11 -7.46 10.14 -1.46
N THR A 12 -6.13 10.28 -1.30
CA THR A 12 -5.30 9.25 -0.67
C THR A 12 -5.73 8.99 0.77
N ILE A 13 -5.39 7.82 1.31
CA ILE A 13 -5.62 7.46 2.72
C ILE A 13 -5.09 8.55 3.67
N LEU A 14 -3.94 9.15 3.37
CA LEU A 14 -3.39 10.21 4.21
C LEU A 14 -4.13 11.54 4.08
N GLU A 15 -4.67 11.88 2.91
CA GLU A 15 -5.49 13.08 2.74
C GLU A 15 -6.83 12.93 3.44
N ARG A 16 -7.46 11.76 3.32
CA ARG A 16 -8.67 11.41 4.07
C ARG A 16 -8.43 11.50 5.57
N PHE A 17 -7.30 10.99 6.06
CA PHE A 17 -6.94 11.13 7.47
C PHE A 17 -6.68 12.59 7.87
N ARG A 18 -6.06 13.41 7.01
CA ARG A 18 -5.83 14.84 7.31
C ARG A 18 -7.16 15.58 7.45
N ALA A 19 -8.12 15.30 6.58
CA ALA A 19 -9.46 15.88 6.66
C ALA A 19 -10.15 15.47 7.98
N LEU A 20 -10.11 14.18 8.33
CA LEU A 20 -10.66 13.67 9.59
C LEU A 20 -9.99 14.31 10.81
N ALA A 21 -8.67 14.40 10.82
CA ALA A 21 -7.93 14.98 11.93
C ALA A 21 -8.25 16.47 12.13
N LEU A 22 -8.53 17.20 11.04
CA LEU A 22 -8.98 18.59 11.10
C LEU A 22 -10.39 18.70 11.69
N SER A 23 -11.33 17.85 11.23
CA SER A 23 -12.70 17.86 11.74
C SER A 23 -12.79 17.43 13.21
N GLU A 24 -11.92 16.51 13.65
CA GLU A 24 -11.82 16.07 15.05
C GLU A 24 -10.97 17.03 15.92
N GLY A 25 -10.43 18.12 15.37
CA GLY A 25 -9.62 19.10 16.12
C GLY A 25 -8.29 18.53 16.65
N LEU A 26 -7.75 17.47 16.03
CA LEU A 26 -6.57 16.78 16.54
C LEU A 26 -5.30 17.61 16.38
N LYS A 27 -4.65 17.94 17.50
CA LYS A 27 -3.34 18.61 17.49
C LYS A 27 -2.28 17.74 16.83
N LYS A 28 -1.69 18.22 15.74
CA LYS A 28 -0.60 17.52 15.03
C LYS A 28 0.51 17.10 16.00
N LYS A 29 1.03 15.88 15.80
CA LYS A 29 2.08 15.24 16.60
C LYS A 29 1.69 14.89 18.05
N SER A 30 0.47 15.20 18.52
CA SER A 30 -0.02 14.72 19.81
C SER A 30 -0.09 13.19 19.85
N LYS A 31 -0.12 12.61 21.05
CA LYS A 31 -0.35 11.17 21.22
C LYS A 31 -1.66 10.74 20.55
N GLN A 32 -2.75 11.46 20.83
CA GLN A 32 -4.06 11.21 20.24
C GLN A 32 -4.02 11.24 18.70
N TYR A 33 -3.35 12.22 18.09
CA TYR A 33 -3.21 12.29 16.63
C TYR A 33 -2.46 11.07 16.07
N LYS A 34 -1.39 10.63 16.73
CA LYS A 34 -0.60 9.47 16.30
C LYS A 34 -1.41 8.17 16.43
N ASP A 35 -2.10 7.99 17.54
CA ASP A 35 -2.92 6.80 17.82
C ASP A 35 -4.09 6.73 16.83
N ARG A 36 -4.82 7.84 16.65
CA ARG A 36 -5.92 7.94 15.69
C ARG A 36 -5.46 7.74 14.24
N ARG A 37 -4.29 8.28 13.87
CA ARG A 37 -3.68 8.03 12.55
C ARG A 37 -3.38 6.57 12.33
N ARG A 38 -2.84 5.89 13.34
CA ARG A 38 -2.51 4.47 13.27
C ARG A 38 -3.78 3.65 13.05
N GLU A 39 -4.80 3.87 13.86
CA GLU A 39 -6.10 3.19 13.74
C GLU A 39 -6.73 3.41 12.36
N PHE A 40 -6.78 4.66 11.89
CA PHE A 40 -7.35 5.00 10.59
C PHE A 40 -6.64 4.30 9.44
N ILE A 41 -5.30 4.33 9.42
CA ILE A 41 -4.51 3.67 8.38
C ILE A 41 -4.74 2.16 8.41
N ILE A 42 -4.82 1.54 9.59
CA ILE A 42 -5.08 0.10 9.71
C ILE A 42 -6.41 -0.25 9.06
N GLY A 43 -7.49 0.43 9.47
CA GLY A 43 -8.82 0.19 8.91
C GLY A 43 -8.88 0.43 7.41
N ALA A 44 -8.34 1.57 6.95
CA ALA A 44 -8.39 1.93 5.53
C ALA A 44 -7.60 0.97 4.64
N VAL A 45 -6.40 0.56 5.05
CA VAL A 45 -5.58 -0.40 4.29
C VAL A 45 -6.22 -1.78 4.30
N THR A 46 -6.67 -2.28 5.45
CA THR A 46 -7.27 -3.62 5.53
C THR A 46 -8.54 -3.72 4.69
N THR A 47 -9.43 -2.73 4.79
CA THR A 47 -10.67 -2.70 4.00
C THR A 47 -10.38 -2.49 2.51
N GLY A 48 -9.53 -1.51 2.15
CA GLY A 48 -9.21 -1.21 0.76
C GLY A 48 -8.50 -2.36 0.07
N PHE A 49 -7.48 -2.95 0.70
CA PHE A 49 -6.76 -4.09 0.14
C PHE A 49 -7.69 -5.28 -0.10
N ARG A 50 -8.57 -5.60 0.85
CA ARG A 50 -9.52 -6.70 0.70
C ARG A 50 -10.53 -6.43 -0.41
N ALA A 51 -11.01 -5.20 -0.54
CA ALA A 51 -11.97 -4.83 -1.57
C ALA A 51 -11.36 -4.92 -2.98
N VAL A 52 -10.10 -4.50 -3.14
CA VAL A 52 -9.44 -4.43 -4.45
C VAL A 52 -8.79 -5.76 -4.84
N PHE A 53 -8.04 -6.38 -3.93
CA PHE A 53 -7.20 -7.56 -4.24
C PHE A 53 -7.69 -8.84 -3.57
N GLY A 54 -8.64 -8.75 -2.64
CA GLY A 54 -9.10 -9.90 -1.85
C GLY A 54 -8.06 -10.39 -0.84
N GLY A 55 -8.10 -11.69 -0.55
CA GLY A 55 -7.18 -12.35 0.39
C GLY A 55 -6.92 -13.83 0.09
N ASN A 56 -7.42 -14.34 -1.04
CA ASN A 56 -7.22 -15.73 -1.42
C ASN A 56 -5.88 -15.88 -2.16
N VAL A 57 -4.89 -16.47 -1.50
CA VAL A 57 -3.55 -16.71 -2.08
C VAL A 57 -3.56 -17.69 -3.26
N HIS A 58 -4.65 -18.43 -3.46
CA HIS A 58 -4.84 -19.35 -4.59
C HIS A 58 -5.60 -18.71 -5.77
N SER A 59 -5.93 -17.42 -5.69
CA SER A 59 -6.63 -16.70 -6.77
C SER A 59 -5.62 -16.11 -7.77
N LEU A 60 -5.46 -16.74 -8.93
CA LEU A 60 -4.65 -16.17 -10.02
C LEU A 60 -5.12 -14.75 -10.42
N PRO A 61 -6.43 -14.45 -10.55
CA PRO A 61 -6.88 -13.08 -10.81
C PRO A 61 -6.38 -12.06 -9.78
N ALA A 62 -6.45 -12.39 -8.48
CA ALA A 62 -5.96 -11.49 -7.42
C ALA A 62 -4.45 -11.20 -7.55
N TRP A 63 -3.67 -12.21 -7.93
CA TRP A 63 -2.24 -12.03 -8.19
C TRP A 63 -1.95 -11.19 -9.44
N LYS A 64 -2.76 -11.33 -10.49
CA LYS A 64 -2.66 -10.48 -11.69
C LYS A 64 -2.98 -9.03 -11.38
N ASP A 65 -4.00 -8.78 -10.56
CA ASP A 65 -4.38 -7.42 -10.16
C ASP A 65 -3.28 -6.76 -9.31
N LEU A 66 -2.63 -7.52 -8.43
CA LEU A 66 -1.43 -7.05 -7.72
C LEU A 66 -0.29 -6.73 -8.68
N CYS A 67 -0.02 -7.59 -9.65
CA CYS A 67 0.99 -7.35 -10.68
C CYS A 67 0.69 -6.06 -11.46
N ARG A 68 -0.56 -5.89 -11.91
CA ARG A 68 -1.03 -4.70 -12.63
C ARG A 68 -0.86 -3.44 -11.79
N ALA A 69 -1.31 -3.47 -10.54
CA ALA A 69 -1.20 -2.33 -9.63
C ALA A 69 0.26 -1.93 -9.38
N VAL A 70 1.18 -2.90 -9.28
CA VAL A 70 2.62 -2.66 -9.12
C VAL A 70 3.32 -2.28 -10.45
N GLY A 71 2.61 -2.31 -11.59
CA GLY A 71 3.16 -1.96 -12.90
C GLY A 71 3.98 -3.07 -13.55
N VAL A 72 3.64 -4.33 -13.30
CA VAL A 72 4.16 -5.47 -14.07
C VAL A 72 3.45 -5.51 -15.43
N GLU A 73 4.20 -5.28 -16.50
CA GLU A 73 3.70 -5.38 -17.87
C GLU A 73 3.36 -6.83 -18.23
N GLY A 74 2.31 -7.04 -19.03
CA GLY A 74 1.91 -8.37 -19.49
C GLY A 74 1.27 -9.27 -18.42
N ALA A 75 0.94 -8.74 -17.23
CA ALA A 75 0.33 -9.53 -16.15
C ALA A 75 -0.93 -10.30 -16.57
N ASP A 76 -1.72 -9.75 -17.50
CA ASP A 76 -2.93 -10.40 -18.01
C ASP A 76 -2.63 -11.71 -18.77
N ALA A 77 -1.45 -11.84 -19.37
CA ALA A 77 -1.02 -13.04 -20.08
C ALA A 77 -0.51 -14.14 -19.13
N PHE A 78 -0.30 -13.87 -17.85
CA PHE A 78 0.23 -14.86 -16.92
C PHE A 78 -0.76 -16.02 -16.73
N THR A 79 -0.26 -17.26 -16.75
CA THR A 79 -1.09 -18.46 -16.63
C THR A 79 -0.97 -19.14 -15.27
N GLY A 80 -0.08 -18.65 -14.40
CA GLY A 80 0.18 -19.25 -13.09
C GLY A 80 0.57 -18.25 -12.01
N ILE A 81 0.23 -18.59 -10.76
CA ILE A 81 0.51 -17.77 -9.57
C ILE A 81 2.02 -17.58 -9.37
N THR A 82 2.82 -18.61 -9.67
CA THR A 82 4.28 -18.54 -9.58
C THR A 82 4.84 -17.44 -10.46
N GLN A 83 4.36 -17.30 -11.70
CA GLN A 83 4.78 -16.24 -12.63
C GLN A 83 4.47 -14.84 -12.08
N CYS A 84 3.30 -14.66 -11.46
CA CYS A 84 2.96 -13.41 -10.78
C CYS A 84 3.94 -13.12 -9.62
N ARG A 85 4.18 -14.11 -8.76
CA ARG A 85 5.07 -13.98 -7.61
C ARG A 85 6.48 -13.63 -8.02
N ASP A 86 7.02 -14.32 -9.01
CA ASP A 86 8.37 -14.11 -9.52
C ASP A 86 8.52 -12.72 -10.13
N SER A 87 7.50 -12.24 -10.85
CA SER A 87 7.49 -10.89 -11.43
C SER A 87 7.42 -9.77 -10.38
N LEU A 88 6.94 -10.08 -9.17
CA LEU A 88 6.93 -9.16 -8.03
C LEU A 88 8.24 -9.21 -7.22
N LEU A 89 9.11 -10.20 -7.43
CA LEU A 89 10.40 -10.26 -6.76
C LEU A 89 11.25 -9.04 -7.13
N GLY A 90 11.94 -8.48 -6.12
CA GLY A 90 12.75 -7.26 -6.29
C GLY A 90 11.94 -5.97 -6.43
N LYS A 91 10.60 -6.03 -6.50
CA LYS A 91 9.72 -4.86 -6.47
C LYS A 91 9.26 -4.61 -5.04
N PHE A 92 9.76 -3.53 -4.45
CA PHE A 92 9.43 -3.15 -3.08
C PHE A 92 8.44 -1.98 -3.11
N VAL A 93 7.25 -2.15 -2.53
CA VAL A 93 6.20 -1.11 -2.52
C VAL A 93 5.76 -0.78 -1.09
N ASN A 94 5.28 0.44 -0.88
CA ASN A 94 4.60 0.77 0.36
C ASN A 94 3.14 0.27 0.30
N ILE A 95 2.70 -0.48 1.31
CA ILE A 95 1.34 -1.05 1.35
C ILE A 95 0.25 0.03 1.29
N VAL A 96 0.46 1.21 1.92
CA VAL A 96 -0.52 2.29 1.87
C VAL A 96 -0.65 2.83 0.44
N ASP A 97 0.47 3.03 -0.25
CA ASP A 97 0.49 3.51 -1.63
C ASP A 97 -0.10 2.49 -2.61
N LEU A 98 0.14 1.20 -2.38
CA LEU A 98 -0.45 0.13 -3.16
C LEU A 98 -1.98 0.13 -3.05
N VAL A 99 -2.52 0.32 -1.85
CA VAL A 99 -3.97 0.42 -1.65
C VAL A 99 -4.55 1.71 -2.23
N ASP A 100 -3.86 2.84 -2.09
CA ASP A 100 -4.26 4.10 -2.74
C ASP A 100 -4.36 3.91 -4.26
N ALA A 101 -3.34 3.33 -4.89
CA ALA A 101 -3.33 3.07 -6.33
C ALA A 101 -4.43 2.08 -6.74
N GLY A 102 -4.55 0.95 -6.04
CA GLY A 102 -5.57 -0.07 -6.34
C GLY A 102 -6.99 0.45 -6.18
N THR A 103 -7.27 1.24 -5.14
CA THR A 103 -8.60 1.84 -4.91
C THR A 103 -8.97 2.84 -5.99
N ALA A 104 -7.98 3.56 -6.53
CA ALA A 104 -8.16 4.48 -7.65
C ALA A 104 -8.24 3.76 -9.01
N GLY A 105 -8.11 2.42 -9.06
CA GLY A 105 -8.01 1.68 -10.33
C GLY A 105 -6.73 2.02 -11.12
N ALA A 106 -5.72 2.58 -10.45
CA ALA A 106 -4.52 3.11 -11.06
C ALA A 106 -3.33 2.15 -10.91
N VAL A 107 -2.42 2.23 -11.89
CA VAL A 107 -1.09 1.61 -11.81
C VAL A 107 -0.16 2.52 -11.02
N MET A 108 0.68 1.95 -10.16
CA MET A 108 1.72 2.68 -9.42
C MET A 108 2.74 3.29 -10.39
N LYS A 109 2.54 4.54 -10.79
CA LYS A 109 3.49 5.33 -11.61
C LYS A 109 4.80 5.61 -10.88
N THR A 110 4.76 5.66 -9.54
CA THR A 110 5.92 5.88 -8.67
C THR A 110 5.78 5.04 -7.39
N GLY A 111 6.84 4.96 -6.58
CA GLY A 111 6.78 4.25 -5.29
C GLY A 111 6.98 2.74 -5.38
N VAL A 112 7.41 2.25 -6.55
CA VAL A 112 8.00 0.91 -6.73
C VAL A 112 9.51 1.06 -6.65
N PHE A 113 10.09 0.54 -5.56
CA PHE A 113 11.51 0.64 -5.26
C PHE A 113 12.23 -0.64 -5.65
N THR A 114 13.50 -0.53 -6.03
CA THR A 114 14.38 -1.68 -6.36
C THR A 114 15.12 -2.23 -5.15
N SER A 115 14.99 -1.60 -3.98
CA SER A 115 15.60 -2.10 -2.73
C SER A 115 14.75 -1.79 -1.50
N SER A 116 14.85 -2.69 -0.51
CA SER A 116 14.26 -2.50 0.83
C SER A 116 14.81 -1.25 1.53
N LYS A 117 16.08 -0.88 1.30
CA LYS A 117 16.70 0.35 1.83
C LYS A 117 16.04 1.61 1.29
N ALA A 118 15.77 1.66 -0.02
CA ALA A 118 15.09 2.79 -0.64
C ALA A 118 13.65 2.92 -0.13
N LEU A 119 12.91 1.81 -0.07
CA LEU A 119 11.57 1.79 0.53
C LEU A 119 11.60 2.20 2.01
N GLY A 120 12.60 1.74 2.78
CA GLY A 120 12.79 2.13 4.19
C GLY A 120 13.05 3.63 4.36
N LYS A 121 13.87 4.25 3.50
CA LYS A 121 14.09 5.72 3.50
C LYS A 121 12.78 6.45 3.20
N TYR A 122 12.01 5.97 2.24
CA TYR A 122 10.70 6.51 1.91
C TYR A 122 9.72 6.42 3.08
N ILE A 123 9.57 5.25 3.70
CA ILE A 123 8.70 5.03 4.88
C ILE A 123 9.09 5.97 6.03
N ARG A 124 10.39 6.12 6.32
CA ARG A 124 10.87 7.02 7.39
C ARG A 124 10.53 8.48 7.10
N LYS A 125 10.57 8.90 5.84
CA LYS A 125 10.23 10.26 5.38
C LYS A 125 8.72 10.53 5.43
N THR A 126 7.91 9.62 4.91
CA THR A 126 6.46 9.81 4.74
C THR A 126 5.64 9.39 5.95
N LYS A 127 6.22 8.57 6.84
CA LYS A 127 5.54 7.93 7.97
C LYS A 127 4.34 7.07 7.53
N LYS A 128 4.34 6.58 6.28
CA LYS A 128 3.38 5.58 5.78
C LYS A 128 3.77 4.20 6.32
N MET A 129 3.47 3.96 7.58
CA MET A 129 3.76 2.70 8.28
C MET A 129 2.48 1.89 8.41
N PHE A 130 2.57 0.59 8.16
CA PHE A 130 1.50 -0.36 8.39
C PHE A 130 2.01 -1.46 9.34
N PRO A 131 1.27 -1.84 10.39
CA PRO A 131 1.77 -2.79 11.37
C PRO A 131 1.97 -4.18 10.78
N ARG A 132 3.05 -4.83 11.18
CA ARG A 132 3.40 -6.18 10.72
C ARG A 132 2.31 -7.22 11.03
N GLU A 133 1.72 -7.17 12.21
CA GLU A 133 0.73 -8.17 12.61
C GLU A 133 -0.57 -8.04 11.80
N GLU A 134 -1.02 -6.82 11.52
CA GLU A 134 -2.17 -6.57 10.63
C GLU A 134 -1.89 -7.07 9.21
N ALA A 135 -0.67 -6.89 8.71
CA ALA A 135 -0.29 -7.39 7.39
C ALA A 135 -0.29 -8.91 7.29
N LYS A 136 0.05 -9.62 8.36
CA LYS A 136 0.03 -11.09 8.37
C LYS A 136 -1.38 -11.66 8.31
N ALA A 137 -2.41 -10.89 8.70
CA ALA A 137 -3.80 -11.34 8.68
C ALA A 137 -4.34 -11.56 7.26
N ASN A 138 -3.73 -10.94 6.24
CA ASN A 138 -4.05 -11.17 4.83
C ASN A 138 -2.86 -11.84 4.12
N PRO A 139 -2.99 -13.11 3.66
CA PRO A 139 -1.90 -13.86 3.02
C PRO A 139 -1.30 -13.21 1.77
N LEU A 140 -2.09 -12.46 0.99
CA LEU A 140 -1.62 -11.71 -0.18
C LEU A 140 -0.88 -10.44 0.25
N LEU A 141 -1.44 -9.67 1.17
CA LEU A 141 -0.83 -8.43 1.67
C LEU A 141 0.52 -8.71 2.33
N ARG A 142 0.63 -9.80 3.10
CA ARG A 142 1.86 -10.25 3.76
C ARG A 142 3.07 -10.32 2.82
N GLN A 143 2.87 -10.56 1.52
CA GLN A 143 3.94 -10.68 0.53
C GLN A 143 4.75 -9.38 0.35
N PHE A 144 4.14 -8.23 0.65
CA PHE A 144 4.78 -6.92 0.52
C PHE A 144 5.49 -6.45 1.80
N LEU A 145 5.50 -7.29 2.84
CA LEU A 145 6.25 -6.98 4.04
C LEU A 145 7.76 -7.03 3.76
N ILE A 146 8.42 -5.90 3.99
CA ILE A 146 9.87 -5.85 4.04
C ILE A 146 10.35 -5.92 5.49
N LYS A 147 11.52 -6.55 5.69
CA LYS A 147 12.29 -6.40 6.92
C LYS A 147 13.15 -5.13 6.76
N ILE A 148 12.90 -4.13 7.60
CA ILE A 148 13.78 -2.96 7.69
C ILE A 148 14.91 -3.39 8.64
N ASN A 149 16.07 -3.73 8.09
CA ASN A 149 17.27 -3.88 8.91
C ASN A 149 17.76 -2.46 9.26
N GLU A 150 17.99 -2.22 10.54
CA GLU A 150 18.55 -0.96 11.06
C GLU A 150 20.07 -0.94 10.87
#